data_AF-A0A9X1BBK6-F1
#
_entry.id   AF-A0A9X1BBK6-F1
#
_cell.length_a   1.000
_cell.length_b   1.000
_cell.length_c   1.000
_cell.angle_alpha   90.00
_cell.angle_beta   90.00
_cell.angle_gamma   90.00
#
_symmetry.space_group_name_H-M   'P 1'
#
loop_
_entity.id
_entity.type
_entity.pdbx_description
1 polymer ?
#
loop_
_entity_poly.entity_id
_entity_poly.type
_entity_poly.pdbx_seq_one_letter_code
_entity_poly.pdbx_strand_id
1 'polypeptide(L)'
;MNQKDWVDHFEALYNRKPSMQEFQEAREKGEFVVNKPDTPASAPVAPQPQVQPTGPSGYNQPLASPKKPRFHKKTVTGLSIAGLVAVIALVCFFFFSSGPDLDGIWLNPNLAPVAYELKGKKQTINMLYSINKIIKGNEAKKEFNEKLSSYDLSNLKNLADVDKKFQLKTKEVVIVKADKNVRYNLLQADGTNVIIDQDFKALKYNDSSVSEFKKQVVFQKIEFPKVLVGKWKFYEDGTYTISDHGIISKSGSKEKGFTLFYSLTDLKRLNKYNKDDDYSDSKLKSQFEHIQKAIKKQGYTVTSPDEVYKMNYTNYLVPVNGGKTLIALDDDFKIVNKIQKVE
;
A
#
# COMPACT_ATOMS: atom_id res chain seq x y z
N MET A 1 13.61 25.27 20.12
CA MET A 1 14.77 24.37 19.86
C MET A 1 14.86 24.07 18.35
N ASN A 2 15.77 23.21 17.87
CA ASN A 2 15.70 22.79 16.45
C ASN A 2 14.73 21.61 16.27
N GLN A 3 14.30 21.32 15.03
CA GLN A 3 13.32 20.27 14.74
C GLN A 3 13.71 18.89 15.29
N LYS A 4 14.99 18.50 15.25
CA LYS A 4 15.44 17.20 15.76
C LYS A 4 15.35 17.15 17.28
N ASP A 5 15.85 18.16 17.99
CA ASP A 5 15.80 18.22 19.46
C ASP A 5 14.37 18.05 19.97
N TRP A 6 13.41 18.69 19.29
CA TRP A 6 11.99 18.63 19.67
C TRP A 6 11.38 17.24 19.46
N VAL A 7 11.71 16.57 18.34
CA VAL A 7 11.26 15.19 18.09
C VAL A 7 11.89 14.22 19.10
N ASP A 8 13.19 14.35 19.37
CA ASP A 8 13.89 13.51 20.36
C ASP A 8 13.29 13.70 21.77
N HIS A 9 12.99 14.95 22.16
CA HIS A 9 12.36 15.29 23.43
C HIS A 9 10.91 14.76 23.52
N PHE A 10 10.14 14.86 22.43
CA PHE A 10 8.79 14.28 22.35
C PHE A 10 8.83 12.74 22.50
N GLU A 11 9.75 12.08 21.79
CA GLU A 11 9.91 10.63 21.86
C GLU A 11 10.33 10.16 23.27
N ALA A 12 11.14 10.94 23.99
CA ALA A 12 11.50 10.68 25.38
C ALA A 12 10.33 10.86 26.37
N LEU A 13 9.46 11.86 26.17
CA LEU A 13 8.32 12.10 27.06
C LEU A 13 7.16 11.12 26.87
N TYR A 14 6.85 10.75 25.63
CA TYR A 14 5.66 9.97 25.30
C TYR A 14 5.95 8.53 24.86
N ASN A 15 7.22 8.12 24.79
CA ASN A 15 7.69 6.81 24.34
C ASN A 15 7.12 6.38 22.97
N ARG A 16 6.84 7.38 22.11
CA ARG A 16 6.34 7.22 20.74
C ARG A 16 6.73 8.44 19.90
N LYS A 17 6.72 8.28 18.57
CA LYS A 17 6.89 9.41 17.65
C LYS A 17 5.72 10.40 17.75
N PRO A 18 5.95 11.71 17.54
CA PRO A 18 4.88 12.69 17.42
C PRO A 18 4.00 12.38 16.20
N SER A 19 2.69 12.58 16.35
CA SER A 19 1.77 12.58 15.22
C SER A 19 1.97 13.83 14.35
N MET A 20 1.47 13.80 13.11
CA MET A 20 1.53 14.97 12.22
C MET A 20 0.82 16.19 12.82
N GLN A 21 -0.26 16.00 13.58
CA GLN A 21 -1.00 17.08 14.23
C GLN A 21 -0.16 17.74 15.34
N GLU A 22 0.40 16.95 16.26
CA GLU A 22 1.26 17.44 17.35
C GLU A 22 2.49 18.17 16.78
N PHE A 23 3.08 17.65 15.70
CA PHE A 23 4.22 18.25 15.03
C PHE A 23 3.89 19.59 14.36
N GLN A 24 2.71 19.77 13.74
CA GLN A 24 2.31 21.09 13.23
C GLN A 24 1.90 22.05 14.35
N GLU A 25 1.21 21.58 15.39
CA GLU A 25 0.77 22.43 16.51
C GLU A 25 1.97 23.04 17.26
N ALA A 26 3.00 22.23 17.56
CA ALA A 26 4.24 22.72 18.16
C ALA A 26 5.04 23.66 17.24
N ARG A 27 4.92 23.49 15.91
CA ARG A 27 5.51 24.39 14.92
C ARG A 27 4.77 25.73 14.84
N GLU A 28 3.44 25.72 14.92
CA GLU A 28 2.60 26.94 14.97
C GLU A 28 2.82 27.70 16.28
N LYS A 29 3.02 27.00 17.39
CA LYS A 29 3.44 27.56 18.69
C LYS A 29 4.91 28.03 18.72
N GLY A 30 5.72 27.70 17.72
CA GLY A 30 7.13 28.09 17.64
C GLY A 30 8.07 27.33 18.59
N GLU A 31 7.66 26.17 19.13
CA GLU A 31 8.47 25.35 20.04
C GLU A 31 9.78 24.89 19.38
N PHE A 32 9.74 24.69 18.07
CA PHE A 32 10.92 24.40 17.25
C PHE A 32 10.97 25.19 15.94
N VAL A 33 12.20 25.44 15.48
CA VAL A 33 12.50 26.02 14.17
C VAL A 33 12.86 24.91 13.19
N VAL A 34 12.23 24.93 12.02
CA VAL A 34 12.63 24.10 10.87
C VAL A 34 13.82 24.75 10.20
N ASN A 35 15.02 24.26 10.48
CA ASN A 35 16.22 24.67 9.76
C ASN A 35 16.08 24.23 8.29
N LYS A 36 16.02 25.19 7.37
CA LYS A 36 16.34 24.91 5.97
C LYS A 36 17.82 24.51 5.90
N PRO A 37 18.21 23.49 5.11
CA PRO A 37 19.62 23.31 4.76
C PRO A 37 20.10 24.55 4.00
N ASP A 38 21.31 25.02 4.32
CA ASP A 38 21.81 26.31 3.86
C ASP A 38 21.93 26.38 2.33
N THR A 39 21.32 27.42 1.76
CA THR A 39 21.64 27.87 0.39
C THR A 39 22.72 28.95 0.53
N PRO A 40 23.88 28.85 -0.16
CA PRO A 40 24.97 29.81 -0.03
C PRO A 40 24.56 31.27 -0.32
N ALA A 41 25.31 32.20 0.29
CA ALA A 41 24.97 33.61 0.38
C ALA A 41 25.11 34.41 -0.94
N SER A 42 24.71 35.68 -0.87
CA SER A 42 24.59 36.60 -2.02
C SER A 42 25.93 36.99 -2.68
N ALA A 43 25.81 37.57 -3.89
CA ALA A 43 26.87 37.78 -4.87
C ALA A 43 27.87 38.93 -4.58
N PRO A 44 29.03 38.94 -5.28
CA PRO A 44 29.80 40.14 -5.61
C PRO A 44 29.14 40.95 -6.75
N VAL A 45 29.64 42.16 -7.03
CA VAL A 45 28.90 43.21 -7.76
C VAL A 45 29.68 43.81 -8.95
N ALA A 46 28.93 44.14 -10.04
CA ALA A 46 29.28 45.05 -11.15
C ALA A 46 30.39 44.59 -12.15
N PRO A 47 30.52 45.21 -13.36
CA PRO A 47 29.83 46.41 -13.88
C PRO A 47 29.06 46.24 -15.22
N GLN A 48 28.47 47.35 -15.67
CA GLN A 48 27.59 47.48 -16.85
C GLN A 48 28.34 47.65 -18.18
N PRO A 49 27.67 47.44 -19.33
CA PRO A 49 27.90 48.20 -20.55
C PRO A 49 27.21 49.58 -20.49
N GLN A 50 27.92 50.65 -20.86
CA GLN A 50 27.34 51.98 -21.08
C GLN A 50 26.79 52.13 -22.51
N VAL A 51 25.74 52.94 -22.67
CA VAL A 51 25.50 53.74 -23.88
C VAL A 51 24.87 55.08 -23.47
N GLN A 52 25.38 56.19 -24.01
CA GLN A 52 24.91 57.56 -23.75
C GLN A 52 24.24 58.18 -25.01
N PRO A 53 23.53 59.32 -24.89
CA PRO A 53 22.45 59.67 -25.80
C PRO A 53 22.79 60.74 -26.86
N THR A 54 21.92 60.85 -27.86
CA THR A 54 21.81 62.01 -28.77
C THR A 54 20.34 62.39 -28.97
N GLY A 55 19.99 63.65 -28.65
CA GLY A 55 18.75 64.30 -29.12
C GLY A 55 19.02 65.10 -30.42
N PRO A 56 18.29 66.20 -30.73
CA PRO A 56 17.27 66.88 -29.91
C PRO A 56 15.97 67.28 -30.68
N SER A 57 15.11 68.07 -30.01
CA SER A 57 13.99 68.88 -30.56
C SER A 57 12.75 68.13 -31.11
N GLY A 58 11.50 68.55 -30.86
CA GLY A 58 10.95 69.58 -29.95
C GLY A 58 9.73 70.30 -30.56
N TYR A 59 8.62 70.48 -29.83
CA TYR A 59 7.54 71.50 -30.04
C TYR A 59 6.50 71.48 -28.90
N ASN A 60 5.53 72.41 -28.92
CA ASN A 60 4.65 72.80 -27.80
C ASN A 60 3.21 73.09 -28.31
N GLN A 61 2.14 73.32 -27.53
CA GLN A 61 1.99 73.53 -26.07
C GLN A 61 0.72 72.77 -25.51
N PRO A 62 -0.26 73.28 -24.69
CA PRO A 62 -1.20 72.40 -23.95
C PRO A 62 -2.71 72.60 -24.27
N LEU A 63 -3.60 71.81 -23.63
CA LEU A 63 -4.96 72.26 -23.26
C LEU A 63 -5.61 71.45 -22.11
N ALA A 64 -6.34 72.17 -21.25
CA ALA A 64 -7.40 71.77 -20.31
C ALA A 64 -7.31 70.45 -19.49
N SER A 65 -7.17 70.61 -18.16
CA SER A 65 -7.73 69.69 -17.15
C SER A 65 -9.22 70.02 -16.90
N PRO A 66 -10.08 69.10 -16.41
CA PRO A 66 -10.24 69.05 -14.94
C PRO A 66 -10.70 67.69 -14.32
N LYS A 67 -10.77 67.70 -12.98
CA LYS A 67 -11.43 66.75 -12.04
C LYS A 67 -10.73 65.40 -11.76
N LYS A 68 -10.12 65.34 -10.56
CA LYS A 68 -9.56 64.14 -9.91
C LYS A 68 -10.65 63.27 -9.28
N PRO A 69 -10.58 61.93 -9.42
CA PRO A 69 -11.04 60.99 -8.40
C PRO A 69 -9.89 60.67 -7.42
N ARG A 70 -10.10 60.77 -6.10
CA ARG A 70 -9.11 60.33 -5.09
C ARG A 70 -9.11 58.81 -4.97
N PHE A 71 -8.22 58.13 -5.70
CA PHE A 71 -7.97 56.69 -5.51
C PHE A 71 -7.14 56.40 -4.24
N HIS A 72 -7.78 56.48 -3.08
CA HIS A 72 -7.27 55.89 -1.84
C HIS A 72 -7.99 54.58 -1.51
N LYS A 73 -7.58 53.50 -2.17
CA LYS A 73 -7.66 52.15 -1.61
C LYS A 73 -6.31 51.46 -1.82
N LYS A 74 -5.58 51.20 -0.73
CA LYS A 74 -4.49 50.23 -0.73
C LYS A 74 -5.15 48.85 -0.88
N THR A 75 -5.22 48.33 -2.10
CA THR A 75 -5.58 46.92 -2.31
C THR A 75 -4.42 46.06 -1.83
N VAL A 76 -4.37 45.82 -0.52
CA VAL A 76 -3.51 44.78 0.04
C VAL A 76 -4.09 43.47 -0.44
N THR A 77 -3.45 42.85 -1.43
CA THR A 77 -3.80 41.52 -1.93
C THR A 77 -3.46 40.49 -0.88
N GLY A 78 -4.30 40.42 0.16
CA GLY A 78 -4.20 39.46 1.24
C GLY A 78 -4.40 38.05 0.71
N LEU A 79 -3.31 37.42 0.32
CA LEU A 79 -3.25 36.00 -0.02
C LEU A 79 -3.65 35.24 1.24
N SER A 80 -4.93 34.85 1.35
CA SER A 80 -5.48 34.37 2.60
C SER A 80 -4.76 33.09 3.01
N ILE A 81 -4.29 33.04 4.26
CA ILE A 81 -3.55 31.87 4.77
C ILE A 81 -4.45 30.63 4.66
N ALA A 82 -5.77 30.78 4.90
CA ALA A 82 -6.76 29.74 4.65
C ALA A 82 -6.80 29.23 3.19
N GLY A 83 -6.65 30.11 2.19
CA GLY A 83 -6.58 29.70 0.79
C GLY A 83 -5.29 28.94 0.45
N LEU A 84 -4.15 29.40 0.97
CA LEU A 84 -2.87 28.71 0.80
C LEU A 84 -2.87 27.35 1.53
N VAL A 85 -3.40 27.30 2.76
CA VAL A 85 -3.57 26.07 3.55
C VAL A 85 -4.54 25.11 2.89
N ALA A 86 -5.65 25.57 2.30
CA ALA A 86 -6.55 24.70 1.55
C ALA A 86 -5.88 24.08 0.31
N VAL A 87 -5.12 24.87 -0.46
CA VAL A 87 -4.37 24.36 -1.62
C VAL A 87 -3.25 23.42 -1.18
N ILE A 88 -2.49 23.75 -0.14
CA ILE A 88 -1.42 22.90 0.39
C ILE A 88 -2.00 21.61 1.01
N ALA A 89 -3.13 21.68 1.72
CA ALA A 89 -3.80 20.49 2.25
C ALA A 89 -4.34 19.60 1.13
N LEU A 90 -4.90 20.17 0.05
CA LEU A 90 -5.32 19.42 -1.13
C LEU A 90 -4.14 18.75 -1.85
N VAL A 91 -3.04 19.48 -2.05
CA VAL A 91 -1.80 18.95 -2.65
C VAL A 91 -1.18 17.88 -1.75
N CYS A 92 -1.07 18.10 -0.45
CA CYS A 92 -0.62 17.10 0.51
C CYS A 92 -1.60 15.92 0.63
N PHE A 93 -2.89 16.07 0.36
CA PHE A 93 -3.80 14.93 0.24
C PHE A 93 -3.49 14.08 -1.00
N PHE A 94 -2.94 14.65 -2.08
CA PHE A 94 -2.49 13.87 -3.25
C PHE A 94 -1.06 13.31 -3.12
N PHE A 95 -0.18 13.90 -2.31
CA PHE A 95 1.22 13.42 -2.13
C PHE A 95 1.52 12.71 -0.79
N PHE A 96 0.69 12.92 0.23
CA PHE A 96 0.80 12.35 1.59
C PHE A 96 -0.52 11.74 2.10
N SER A 97 -1.51 11.47 1.23
CA SER A 97 -2.53 10.48 1.63
C SER A 97 -1.85 9.13 1.81
N SER A 98 -2.35 8.35 2.78
CA SER A 98 -2.08 6.92 2.89
C SER A 98 -2.79 6.18 1.74
N GLY A 99 -2.36 6.45 0.51
CA GLY A 99 -2.70 5.64 -0.67
C GLY A 99 -2.26 4.20 -0.42
N PRO A 100 -3.03 3.18 -0.85
CA PRO A 100 -2.92 1.85 -0.27
C PRO A 100 -1.50 1.28 -0.37
N ASP A 101 -1.00 0.78 0.75
CA ASP A 101 0.28 0.08 0.82
C ASP A 101 0.15 -1.22 0.03
N LEU A 102 0.56 -1.18 -1.24
CA LEU A 102 0.48 -2.31 -2.16
C LEU A 102 1.47 -3.43 -1.76
N ASP A 103 2.53 -3.07 -1.04
CA ASP A 103 3.52 -3.96 -0.45
C ASP A 103 2.90 -5.00 0.50
N GLY A 104 3.43 -6.22 0.54
CA GLY A 104 2.87 -7.37 1.27
C GLY A 104 2.04 -8.29 0.37
N ILE A 105 1.26 -9.20 1.00
CA ILE A 105 0.60 -10.33 0.33
C ILE A 105 -0.88 -10.01 0.08
N TRP A 106 -1.30 -10.20 -1.17
CA TRP A 106 -2.68 -10.16 -1.63
C TRP A 106 -3.12 -11.55 -2.06
N LEU A 107 -4.32 -11.97 -1.66
CA LEU A 107 -4.82 -13.33 -1.86
C LEU A 107 -6.26 -13.31 -2.40
N ASN A 108 -6.55 -14.08 -3.44
CA ASN A 108 -7.91 -14.23 -3.99
C ASN A 108 -8.64 -15.45 -3.40
N PRO A 109 -9.96 -15.61 -3.64
CA PRO A 109 -10.72 -16.78 -3.17
C PRO A 109 -10.21 -18.13 -3.69
N ASN A 110 -9.56 -18.17 -4.86
CA ASN A 110 -8.88 -19.36 -5.39
C ASN A 110 -7.53 -19.66 -4.69
N LEU A 111 -7.19 -18.90 -3.64
CA LEU A 111 -5.97 -18.95 -2.84
C LEU A 111 -4.67 -18.76 -3.66
N ALA A 112 -4.76 -18.11 -4.83
CA ALA A 112 -3.61 -17.71 -5.62
C ALA A 112 -2.99 -16.40 -5.08
N PRO A 113 -1.70 -16.37 -4.69
CA PRO A 113 -1.09 -15.21 -4.05
C PRO A 113 -0.40 -14.24 -5.02
N VAL A 114 -0.52 -12.95 -4.73
CA VAL A 114 0.32 -11.88 -5.29
C VAL A 114 1.00 -11.14 -4.14
N ALA A 115 2.28 -11.42 -3.94
CA ALA A 115 3.14 -10.70 -3.02
C ALA A 115 3.86 -9.58 -3.76
N TYR A 116 3.75 -8.34 -3.28
CA TYR A 116 4.56 -7.22 -3.74
C TYR A 116 5.62 -6.91 -2.69
N GLU A 117 6.89 -7.01 -3.06
CA GLU A 117 8.03 -6.62 -2.24
C GLU A 117 8.50 -5.24 -2.72
N LEU A 118 8.09 -4.16 -2.05
CA LEU A 118 8.34 -2.78 -2.49
C LEU A 118 9.31 -2.04 -1.56
N LYS A 119 9.42 -2.46 -0.30
CA LYS A 119 10.31 -1.86 0.72
C LYS A 119 11.80 -2.24 0.55
N GLY A 120 12.13 -3.18 -0.33
CA GLY A 120 13.50 -3.66 -0.59
C GLY A 120 14.29 -2.84 -1.64
N LYS A 121 15.63 -2.95 -1.62
CA LYS A 121 16.53 -2.35 -2.65
C LYS A 121 16.24 -2.85 -4.08
N LYS A 122 15.86 -4.12 -4.20
CA LYS A 122 15.20 -4.67 -5.40
C LYS A 122 13.73 -4.79 -5.05
N GLN A 123 12.86 -4.29 -5.94
CA GLN A 123 11.42 -4.49 -5.83
C GLN A 123 10.98 -5.67 -6.70
N THR A 124 10.07 -6.51 -6.21
CA THR A 124 9.65 -7.74 -6.89
C THR A 124 8.17 -8.08 -6.73
N ILE A 125 7.65 -8.88 -7.67
CA ILE A 125 6.37 -9.58 -7.57
C ILE A 125 6.65 -11.07 -7.38
N ASN A 126 6.17 -11.65 -6.27
CA ASN A 126 6.36 -13.05 -5.87
C ASN A 126 7.84 -13.50 -5.89
N MET A 127 8.81 -12.61 -5.60
CA MET A 127 10.25 -12.72 -5.89
C MET A 127 10.66 -12.91 -7.36
N LEU A 128 9.76 -13.34 -8.25
CA LEU A 128 10.03 -13.75 -9.62
C LEU A 128 10.28 -12.56 -10.56
N TYR A 129 9.37 -11.59 -10.58
CA TYR A 129 9.38 -10.49 -11.56
C TYR A 129 9.93 -9.21 -10.94
N SER A 130 10.94 -8.61 -11.56
CA SER A 130 11.63 -7.41 -11.09
C SER A 130 10.82 -6.17 -11.45
N ILE A 131 10.37 -5.39 -10.47
CA ILE A 131 9.57 -4.18 -10.73
C ILE A 131 10.48 -3.05 -11.25
N ASN A 132 10.12 -2.48 -12.39
CA ASN A 132 10.89 -1.42 -13.06
C ASN A 132 10.22 -0.04 -12.97
N LYS A 133 8.88 0.03 -12.96
CA LYS A 133 8.12 1.26 -12.71
C LYS A 133 6.82 0.95 -11.96
N ILE A 134 6.47 1.82 -11.02
CA ILE A 134 5.12 1.91 -10.44
C ILE A 134 4.52 3.24 -10.88
N ILE A 135 3.27 3.24 -11.32
CA ILE A 135 2.49 4.41 -11.73
C ILE A 135 1.25 4.49 -10.85
N LYS A 136 0.85 5.69 -10.42
CA LYS A 136 -0.30 5.90 -9.51
C LYS A 136 -1.27 6.97 -10.02
N GLY A 137 -2.44 7.06 -9.39
CA GLY A 137 -3.38 8.17 -9.53
C GLY A 137 -3.81 8.44 -10.98
N ASN A 138 -3.77 9.71 -11.39
CA ASN A 138 -4.29 10.15 -12.70
C ASN A 138 -3.47 9.62 -13.89
N GLU A 139 -2.13 9.48 -13.77
CA GLU A 139 -1.30 8.87 -14.83
C GLU A 139 -1.68 7.40 -15.03
N ALA A 140 -1.83 6.66 -13.94
CA ALA A 140 -2.24 5.26 -13.96
C ALA A 140 -3.67 5.07 -14.52
N LYS A 141 -4.62 5.91 -14.10
CA LYS A 141 -6.00 5.87 -14.62
C LYS A 141 -6.07 6.21 -16.10
N LYS A 142 -5.23 7.14 -16.58
CA LYS A 142 -5.11 7.46 -18.01
C LYS A 142 -4.58 6.26 -18.80
N GLU A 143 -3.41 5.73 -18.43
CA GLU A 143 -2.78 4.62 -19.16
C GLU A 143 -3.66 3.36 -19.15
N PHE A 144 -4.35 3.08 -18.03
CA PHE A 144 -5.35 2.00 -17.95
C PHE A 144 -6.48 2.18 -18.98
N ASN A 145 -7.08 3.38 -19.07
CA ASN A 145 -8.17 3.65 -20.02
C ASN A 145 -7.67 3.57 -21.48
N GLU A 146 -6.50 4.14 -21.78
CA GLU A 146 -5.91 4.11 -23.13
C GLU A 146 -5.61 2.66 -23.56
N LYS A 147 -5.05 1.84 -22.66
CA LYS A 147 -4.80 0.44 -22.98
C LYS A 147 -6.09 -0.37 -23.07
N LEU A 148 -7.06 -0.18 -22.18
CA LEU A 148 -8.35 -0.87 -22.21
C LEU A 148 -9.11 -0.57 -23.51
N SER A 149 -9.16 0.70 -23.94
CA SER A 149 -9.76 1.10 -25.22
C SER A 149 -9.06 0.51 -26.45
N SER A 150 -7.77 0.13 -26.34
CA SER A 150 -7.03 -0.55 -27.43
C SER A 150 -7.35 -2.03 -27.58
N TYR A 151 -8.09 -2.64 -26.63
CA TYR A 151 -8.58 -4.01 -26.75
C TYR A 151 -10.01 -4.04 -27.32
N ASP A 152 -10.29 -5.04 -28.15
CA ASP A 152 -11.66 -5.38 -28.53
C ASP A 152 -12.38 -6.13 -27.39
N LEU A 153 -12.76 -5.36 -26.39
CA LEU A 153 -13.80 -5.68 -25.43
C LEU A 153 -15.03 -4.86 -25.82
N SER A 154 -16.06 -5.53 -26.31
CA SER A 154 -17.22 -4.91 -26.98
C SER A 154 -17.88 -3.79 -26.16
N ASN A 155 -18.04 -4.01 -24.85
CA ASN A 155 -18.74 -3.12 -23.92
C ASN A 155 -17.85 -2.51 -22.81
N LEU A 156 -16.52 -2.53 -22.96
CA LEU A 156 -15.58 -2.00 -21.95
C LEU A 156 -14.48 -1.15 -22.62
N LYS A 157 -14.55 0.18 -22.45
CA LYS A 157 -13.59 1.13 -23.01
C LYS A 157 -12.84 1.91 -21.92
N ASN A 158 -13.46 2.13 -20.77
CA ASN A 158 -12.86 2.87 -19.65
C ASN A 158 -13.19 2.25 -18.27
N LEU A 159 -12.49 2.72 -17.23
CA LEU A 159 -12.65 2.26 -15.84
C LEU A 159 -14.10 2.32 -15.32
N ALA A 160 -14.89 3.32 -15.69
CA ALA A 160 -16.28 3.40 -15.23
C ALA A 160 -17.16 2.30 -15.84
N ASP A 161 -16.84 1.80 -17.04
CA ASP A 161 -17.54 0.66 -17.64
C ASP A 161 -17.22 -0.63 -16.87
N VAL A 162 -15.94 -0.81 -16.50
CA VAL A 162 -15.45 -1.94 -15.69
C VAL A 162 -16.08 -1.89 -14.30
N ASP A 163 -16.04 -0.75 -13.62
CA ASP A 163 -16.63 -0.56 -12.29
C ASP A 163 -18.15 -0.79 -12.31
N LYS A 164 -18.86 -0.28 -13.33
CA LYS A 164 -20.30 -0.49 -13.49
C LYS A 164 -20.65 -1.95 -13.75
N LYS A 165 -19.95 -2.61 -14.69
CA LYS A 165 -20.22 -4.00 -15.10
C LYS A 165 -19.97 -4.98 -13.96
N PHE A 166 -18.83 -4.86 -13.29
CA PHE A 166 -18.41 -5.79 -12.25
C PHE A 166 -18.77 -5.32 -10.83
N GLN A 167 -19.54 -4.24 -10.70
CA GLN A 167 -20.00 -3.70 -9.41
C GLN A 167 -18.82 -3.44 -8.46
N LEU A 168 -17.86 -2.65 -8.92
CA LEU A 168 -16.66 -2.24 -8.17
C LEU A 168 -16.82 -0.79 -7.71
N LYS A 169 -15.90 -0.36 -6.84
CA LYS A 169 -15.78 1.01 -6.31
C LYS A 169 -14.30 1.40 -6.28
N THR A 170 -13.69 1.53 -7.45
CA THR A 170 -12.26 1.79 -7.58
C THR A 170 -11.92 3.19 -7.06
N LYS A 171 -11.15 3.25 -5.97
CA LYS A 171 -10.65 4.48 -5.33
C LYS A 171 -9.37 4.98 -6.02
N GLU A 172 -8.46 4.08 -6.37
CA GLU A 172 -7.17 4.40 -6.98
C GLU A 172 -6.80 3.33 -8.02
N VAL A 173 -6.11 3.74 -9.09
CA VAL A 173 -5.46 2.84 -10.05
C VAL A 173 -3.95 2.88 -9.79
N VAL A 174 -3.33 1.72 -9.65
CA VAL A 174 -1.86 1.58 -9.58
C VAL A 174 -1.39 0.57 -10.62
N ILE A 175 -0.51 1.01 -11.53
CA ILE A 175 0.12 0.14 -12.52
C ILE A 175 1.48 -0.28 -12.02
N VAL A 176 1.73 -1.59 -11.95
CA VAL A 176 3.06 -2.14 -11.68
C VAL A 176 3.59 -2.75 -12.98
N LYS A 177 4.75 -2.28 -13.43
CA LYS A 177 5.47 -2.79 -14.60
C LYS A 177 6.68 -3.58 -14.11
N ALA A 178 6.71 -4.88 -14.39
CA ALA A 178 7.73 -5.80 -13.91
C ALA A 178 8.21 -6.75 -15.02
N ASP A 179 9.46 -6.60 -15.42
CA ASP A 179 10.11 -7.23 -16.57
C ASP A 179 9.26 -7.10 -17.86
N LYS A 180 8.58 -8.18 -18.28
CA LYS A 180 7.70 -8.21 -19.47
C LYS A 180 6.20 -8.20 -19.14
N ASN A 181 5.85 -7.98 -17.88
CA ASN A 181 4.49 -8.03 -17.36
C ASN A 181 4.02 -6.68 -16.82
N VAL A 182 2.77 -6.33 -17.10
CA VAL A 182 2.08 -5.19 -16.49
C VAL A 182 0.88 -5.69 -15.68
N ARG A 183 0.71 -5.16 -14.47
CA ARG A 183 -0.45 -5.41 -13.60
C ARG A 183 -1.18 -4.12 -13.27
N TYR A 184 -2.47 -4.11 -13.55
CA TYR A 184 -3.39 -3.05 -13.15
C TYR A 184 -4.01 -3.43 -11.80
N ASN A 185 -3.72 -2.65 -10.77
CA ASN A 185 -4.29 -2.79 -9.44
C ASN A 185 -5.38 -1.73 -9.29
N LEU A 186 -6.64 -2.15 -9.34
CA LEU A 186 -7.80 -1.30 -9.12
C LEU A 186 -8.16 -1.40 -7.63
N LEU A 187 -7.63 -0.46 -6.85
CA LEU A 187 -7.71 -0.47 -5.39
C LEU A 187 -9.08 0.03 -4.95
N GLN A 188 -9.80 -0.80 -4.19
CA GLN A 188 -11.22 -0.62 -3.91
C GLN A 188 -11.47 0.19 -2.64
N ALA A 189 -12.63 0.85 -2.57
CA ALA A 189 -13.06 1.61 -1.40
C ALA A 189 -13.25 0.75 -0.11
N ASP A 190 -13.39 -0.57 -0.24
CA ASP A 190 -13.47 -1.53 0.88
C ASP A 190 -12.12 -2.13 1.31
N GLY A 191 -11.01 -1.66 0.72
CA GLY A 191 -9.66 -2.16 1.00
C GLY A 191 -9.25 -3.41 0.23
N THR A 192 -10.13 -3.97 -0.61
CA THR A 192 -9.73 -5.02 -1.57
C THR A 192 -8.97 -4.44 -2.76
N ASN A 193 -8.33 -5.29 -3.55
CA ASN A 193 -7.59 -4.91 -4.76
C ASN A 193 -8.04 -5.80 -5.92
N VAL A 194 -8.52 -5.21 -7.01
CA VAL A 194 -8.80 -5.94 -8.24
C VAL A 194 -7.56 -5.93 -9.12
N ILE A 195 -6.86 -7.07 -9.18
CA ILE A 195 -5.59 -7.21 -9.91
C ILE A 195 -5.86 -7.85 -11.27
N ILE A 196 -5.53 -7.12 -12.35
CA ILE A 196 -5.74 -7.55 -13.73
C ILE A 196 -4.40 -7.55 -14.47
N ASP A 197 -4.05 -8.67 -15.09
CA ASP A 197 -2.85 -8.82 -15.93
C ASP A 197 -3.02 -8.14 -17.31
N GLN A 198 -1.89 -7.81 -17.95
CA GLN A 198 -1.78 -6.95 -19.14
C GLN A 198 -2.58 -7.36 -20.39
N ASP A 199 -3.07 -8.60 -20.45
CA ASP A 199 -3.84 -9.12 -21.59
C ASP A 199 -5.37 -9.00 -21.42
N PHE A 200 -5.83 -8.50 -20.27
CA PHE A 200 -7.24 -8.34 -19.89
C PHE A 200 -8.09 -9.62 -20.04
N LYS A 201 -7.50 -10.82 -20.05
CA LYS A 201 -8.25 -12.09 -20.17
C LYS A 201 -9.36 -12.22 -19.13
N ALA A 202 -9.12 -11.75 -17.90
CA ALA A 202 -10.12 -11.73 -16.84
C ALA A 202 -11.36 -10.87 -17.16
N LEU A 203 -11.23 -9.78 -17.92
CA LEU A 203 -12.36 -8.98 -18.39
C LEU A 203 -13.08 -9.64 -19.59
N LYS A 204 -12.35 -10.42 -20.41
CA LYS A 204 -12.87 -11.07 -21.62
C LYS A 204 -13.64 -12.37 -21.32
N TYR A 205 -13.09 -13.26 -20.49
CA TYR A 205 -13.66 -14.59 -20.29
C TYR A 205 -14.74 -14.64 -19.21
N ASN A 206 -14.72 -13.72 -18.24
CA ASN A 206 -15.71 -13.67 -17.15
C ASN A 206 -16.87 -12.70 -17.44
N ASP A 207 -17.12 -12.38 -18.71
CA ASP A 207 -18.16 -11.45 -19.15
C ASP A 207 -19.55 -11.83 -18.60
N SER A 208 -19.83 -13.14 -18.53
CA SER A 208 -21.10 -13.74 -18.14
C SER A 208 -21.38 -13.79 -16.63
N SER A 209 -20.40 -13.54 -15.75
CA SER A 209 -20.58 -13.73 -14.29
C SER A 209 -19.72 -12.80 -13.44
N VAL A 210 -20.37 -11.82 -12.80
CA VAL A 210 -19.74 -10.91 -11.83
C VAL A 210 -19.15 -11.68 -10.63
N SER A 211 -19.77 -12.79 -10.20
CA SER A 211 -19.21 -13.63 -9.14
C SER A 211 -17.92 -14.35 -9.57
N GLU A 212 -17.88 -14.90 -10.79
CA GLU A 212 -16.69 -15.62 -11.27
C GLU A 212 -15.52 -14.65 -11.54
N PHE A 213 -15.81 -13.48 -12.13
CA PHE A 213 -14.84 -12.40 -12.22
C PHE A 213 -14.25 -12.07 -10.84
N LYS A 214 -15.09 -11.86 -9.81
CA LYS A 214 -14.62 -11.53 -8.47
C LYS A 214 -13.85 -12.68 -7.81
N LYS A 215 -14.24 -13.93 -8.02
CA LYS A 215 -13.53 -15.14 -7.55
C LYS A 215 -12.10 -15.23 -8.11
N GLN A 216 -11.87 -14.76 -9.33
CA GLN A 216 -10.55 -14.74 -9.95
C GLN A 216 -9.71 -13.50 -9.60
N VAL A 217 -10.28 -12.28 -9.65
CA VAL A 217 -9.47 -11.04 -9.58
C VAL A 217 -9.68 -10.15 -8.36
N VAL A 218 -10.62 -10.41 -7.44
CA VAL A 218 -10.68 -9.67 -6.16
C VAL A 218 -9.71 -10.31 -5.18
N PHE A 219 -8.64 -9.59 -4.85
CA PHE A 219 -7.68 -9.98 -3.83
C PHE A 219 -7.89 -9.19 -2.54
N GLN A 220 -7.60 -9.83 -1.42
CA GLN A 220 -7.65 -9.25 -0.08
C GLN A 220 -6.23 -9.21 0.50
N LYS A 221 -5.86 -8.13 1.20
CA LYS A 221 -4.56 -8.07 1.87
C LYS A 221 -4.57 -8.99 3.09
N ILE A 222 -3.57 -9.86 3.17
CA ILE A 222 -3.31 -10.75 4.31
C ILE A 222 -2.20 -10.12 5.15
N GLU A 223 -2.37 -10.02 6.46
CA GLU A 223 -1.24 -9.69 7.35
C GLU A 223 -0.40 -10.95 7.58
N PHE A 224 0.89 -10.89 7.29
CA PHE A 224 1.76 -12.03 7.51
C PHE A 224 1.90 -12.32 9.02
N PRO A 225 1.65 -13.54 9.51
CA PRO A 225 1.69 -13.81 10.95
C PRO A 225 3.10 -13.63 11.52
N LYS A 226 3.34 -12.51 12.23
CA LYS A 226 4.64 -12.14 12.81
C LYS A 226 5.26 -13.24 13.68
N VAL A 227 4.42 -14.05 14.33
CA VAL A 227 4.82 -15.22 15.11
C VAL A 227 5.57 -16.29 14.29
N LEU A 228 5.22 -16.46 13.00
CA LEU A 228 5.84 -17.38 12.05
C LEU A 228 7.16 -16.85 11.46
N VAL A 229 7.47 -15.56 11.60
CA VAL A 229 8.73 -14.98 11.11
C VAL A 229 9.90 -15.47 11.97
N GLY A 230 11.02 -15.83 11.33
CA GLY A 230 12.24 -16.31 11.99
C GLY A 230 12.75 -17.65 11.46
N LYS A 231 13.66 -18.28 12.21
CA LYS A 231 14.25 -19.58 11.88
C LYS A 231 13.47 -20.73 12.54
N TRP A 232 13.29 -21.84 11.85
CA TRP A 232 12.53 -23.00 12.29
C TRP A 232 13.21 -24.30 11.89
N LYS A 233 13.17 -25.32 12.75
CA LYS A 233 13.69 -26.67 12.48
C LYS A 233 12.54 -27.61 12.11
N PHE A 234 12.46 -27.96 10.83
CA PHE A 234 11.52 -28.94 10.26
C PHE A 234 12.27 -30.29 10.14
N TYR A 235 12.14 -31.15 11.16
CA TYR A 235 12.77 -32.48 11.29
C TYR A 235 14.09 -32.69 10.51
N GLU A 236 14.14 -33.64 9.57
CA GLU A 236 15.32 -34.01 8.78
C GLU A 236 15.56 -33.07 7.59
N ASP A 237 14.52 -32.36 7.14
CA ASP A 237 14.63 -31.31 6.12
C ASP A 237 15.50 -30.13 6.58
N GLY A 238 15.67 -29.96 7.90
CA GLY A 238 16.64 -29.07 8.52
C GLY A 238 16.07 -27.71 8.93
N THR A 239 16.91 -26.67 8.89
CA THR A 239 16.53 -25.32 9.32
C THR A 239 16.10 -24.46 8.15
N TYR A 240 14.92 -23.84 8.27
CA TYR A 240 14.35 -22.90 7.31
C TYR A 240 14.18 -21.52 7.94
N THR A 241 14.42 -20.46 7.18
CA THR A 241 14.13 -19.07 7.58
C THR A 241 12.91 -18.56 6.83
N ILE A 242 11.93 -18.06 7.56
CA ILE A 242 10.67 -17.47 7.07
C ILE A 242 10.73 -15.96 7.31
N SER A 243 10.48 -15.18 6.26
CA SER A 243 10.38 -13.71 6.29
C SER A 243 8.95 -13.23 6.62
N ASP A 244 8.81 -11.93 6.88
CA ASP A 244 7.54 -11.20 6.98
C ASP A 244 6.78 -11.06 5.65
N HIS A 245 7.35 -11.51 4.53
CA HIS A 245 6.75 -11.48 3.19
C HIS A 245 6.48 -12.89 2.63
N GLY A 246 6.48 -13.93 3.47
CA GLY A 246 6.24 -15.32 3.03
C GLY A 246 7.38 -15.94 2.21
N ILE A 247 8.52 -15.27 2.06
CA ILE A 247 9.74 -15.89 1.55
C ILE A 247 10.22 -16.93 2.57
N ILE A 248 10.43 -18.17 2.11
CA ILE A 248 11.06 -19.25 2.86
C ILE A 248 12.37 -19.68 2.20
N SER A 249 13.40 -19.97 2.99
CA SER A 249 14.73 -20.36 2.50
C SER A 249 15.38 -21.40 3.41
N LYS A 250 16.02 -22.42 2.83
CA LYS A 250 16.71 -23.49 3.58
C LYS A 250 18.13 -23.05 3.94
N SER A 251 18.54 -23.27 5.18
CA SER A 251 19.90 -22.99 5.66
C SER A 251 20.92 -23.74 4.80
N GLY A 252 21.96 -23.04 4.35
CA GLY A 252 22.97 -23.56 3.42
C GLY A 252 22.56 -23.55 1.94
N SER A 253 21.29 -23.35 1.59
CA SER A 253 20.87 -23.17 0.19
C SER A 253 20.84 -21.69 -0.21
N LYS A 254 21.00 -21.43 -1.51
CA LYS A 254 20.74 -20.11 -2.12
C LYS A 254 19.29 -19.97 -2.62
N GLU A 255 18.54 -21.07 -2.63
CA GLU A 255 17.17 -21.13 -3.12
C GLU A 255 16.20 -20.45 -2.16
N LYS A 256 15.16 -19.84 -2.74
CA LYS A 256 14.07 -19.20 -2.02
C LYS A 256 12.75 -19.66 -2.61
N GLY A 257 11.88 -20.20 -1.77
CA GLY A 257 10.49 -20.49 -2.10
C GLY A 257 9.57 -19.37 -1.58
N PHE A 258 8.37 -19.30 -2.13
CA PHE A 258 7.27 -18.55 -1.53
C PHE A 258 6.37 -19.52 -0.76
N THR A 259 5.98 -19.16 0.46
CA THR A 259 5.00 -19.89 1.26
C THR A 259 3.90 -18.96 1.75
N LEU A 260 2.68 -19.40 1.54
CA LEU A 260 1.47 -18.71 1.94
C LEU A 260 1.02 -19.25 3.31
N PHE A 261 0.78 -18.33 4.24
CA PHE A 261 0.04 -18.60 5.47
C PHE A 261 -1.17 -17.65 5.52
N TYR A 262 -2.32 -18.19 5.92
CA TYR A 262 -3.57 -17.46 6.13
C TYR A 262 -4.31 -18.08 7.32
N SER A 263 -5.03 -17.29 8.11
CA SER A 263 -5.80 -17.81 9.26
C SER A 263 -7.11 -18.47 8.83
N LEU A 264 -7.79 -19.17 9.75
CA LEU A 264 -9.17 -19.61 9.51
C LEU A 264 -10.14 -18.43 9.30
N THR A 265 -9.85 -17.28 9.93
CA THR A 265 -10.60 -16.03 9.71
C THR A 265 -10.35 -15.45 8.32
N ASP A 266 -9.12 -15.50 7.81
CA ASP A 266 -8.81 -15.14 6.42
C ASP A 266 -9.55 -16.04 5.44
N LEU A 267 -9.56 -17.37 5.67
CA LEU A 267 -10.26 -18.32 4.82
C LEU A 267 -11.76 -18.01 4.70
N LYS A 268 -12.41 -17.63 5.81
CA LYS A 268 -13.79 -17.11 5.81
C LYS A 268 -13.92 -15.79 5.03
N ARG A 269 -13.01 -14.84 5.27
CA ARG A 269 -13.01 -13.53 4.61
C ARG A 269 -12.88 -13.65 3.08
N LEU A 270 -12.05 -14.59 2.62
CA LEU A 270 -11.78 -14.91 1.21
C LEU A 270 -12.99 -15.58 0.53
N ASN A 271 -13.57 -16.62 1.15
CA ASN A 271 -14.69 -17.37 0.57
C ASN A 271 -16.01 -16.57 0.44
N LYS A 272 -16.08 -15.32 0.94
CA LYS A 272 -17.19 -14.37 0.70
C LYS A 272 -17.62 -14.23 -0.78
N TYR A 273 -16.73 -14.48 -1.73
CA TYR A 273 -17.02 -14.42 -3.18
C TYR A 273 -17.15 -15.81 -3.84
N ASN A 274 -16.91 -16.90 -3.09
CA ASN A 274 -16.90 -18.27 -3.57
C ASN A 274 -18.23 -18.96 -3.26
N LYS A 275 -19.21 -18.82 -4.18
CA LYS A 275 -20.57 -19.38 -4.00
C LYS A 275 -20.60 -20.91 -3.88
N ASP A 276 -19.56 -21.58 -4.36
CA ASP A 276 -19.51 -23.04 -4.49
C ASP A 276 -18.88 -23.72 -3.26
N ASP A 277 -18.20 -22.94 -2.40
CA ASP A 277 -17.66 -23.39 -1.12
C ASP A 277 -18.03 -22.39 -0.01
N ASP A 278 -19.24 -22.54 0.52
CA ASP A 278 -19.71 -21.79 1.69
C ASP A 278 -18.90 -22.17 2.93
N TYR A 279 -17.80 -21.44 3.14
CA TYR A 279 -17.03 -21.45 4.37
C TYR A 279 -17.75 -20.66 5.47
N SER A 280 -18.90 -21.20 5.85
CA SER A 280 -19.83 -20.66 6.83
C SER A 280 -19.25 -20.64 8.25
N ASP A 281 -19.88 -19.83 9.10
CA ASP A 281 -19.58 -19.74 10.54
C ASP A 281 -19.58 -21.10 11.25
N SER A 282 -20.44 -22.03 10.83
CA SER A 282 -20.47 -23.40 11.37
C SER A 282 -19.30 -24.25 10.88
N LYS A 283 -18.88 -24.11 9.61
CA LYS A 283 -17.68 -24.78 9.07
C LYS A 283 -16.41 -24.28 9.76
N LEU A 284 -16.23 -22.95 9.90
CA LEU A 284 -15.14 -22.35 10.67
C LEU A 284 -15.14 -22.84 12.13
N LYS A 285 -16.28 -22.73 12.82
CA LYS A 285 -16.40 -23.14 14.23
C LYS A 285 -16.07 -24.61 14.42
N SER A 286 -16.57 -25.49 13.54
CA SER A 286 -16.29 -26.92 13.59
C SER A 286 -14.80 -27.22 13.45
N GLN A 287 -14.12 -26.64 12.44
CA GLN A 287 -12.67 -26.84 12.27
C GLN A 287 -11.88 -26.32 13.48
N PHE A 288 -12.22 -25.12 13.96
CA PHE A 288 -11.55 -24.53 15.12
C PHE A 288 -11.74 -25.36 16.39
N GLU A 289 -12.94 -25.89 16.64
CA GLU A 289 -13.21 -26.78 17.77
C GLU A 289 -12.39 -28.08 17.71
N HIS A 290 -12.23 -28.70 16.54
CA HIS A 290 -11.42 -29.91 16.40
C HIS A 290 -9.93 -29.64 16.67
N ILE A 291 -9.41 -28.54 16.11
CA ILE A 291 -8.03 -28.11 16.33
C ILE A 291 -7.80 -27.74 17.81
N GLN A 292 -8.71 -26.99 18.45
CA GLN A 292 -8.64 -26.68 19.88
C GLN A 292 -8.66 -27.94 20.74
N LYS A 293 -9.49 -28.94 20.42
CA LYS A 293 -9.52 -30.24 21.12
C LYS A 293 -8.20 -31.02 20.93
N ALA A 294 -7.58 -30.98 19.75
CA ALA A 294 -6.29 -31.61 19.48
C ALA A 294 -5.12 -30.91 20.22
N ILE A 295 -5.08 -29.58 20.19
CA ILE A 295 -4.08 -28.76 20.89
C ILE A 295 -4.19 -28.93 22.41
N LYS A 296 -5.42 -28.99 22.95
CA LYS A 296 -5.66 -29.27 24.39
C LYS A 296 -5.13 -30.62 24.85
N LYS A 297 -5.18 -31.66 23.99
CA LYS A 297 -4.56 -32.98 24.28
C LYS A 297 -3.03 -32.93 24.38
N GLN A 298 -2.38 -31.83 23.96
CA GLN A 298 -0.93 -31.62 24.11
C GLN A 298 -0.56 -30.74 25.32
N GLY A 299 -1.53 -30.35 26.16
CA GLY A 299 -1.30 -29.46 27.30
C GLY A 299 -1.27 -27.96 26.96
N TYR A 300 -1.67 -27.59 25.74
CA TYR A 300 -1.69 -26.19 25.27
C TYR A 300 -3.11 -25.69 25.05
N THR A 301 -3.26 -24.38 24.91
CA THR A 301 -4.53 -23.71 24.62
C THR A 301 -4.38 -22.88 23.35
N VAL A 302 -5.44 -22.85 22.53
CA VAL A 302 -5.64 -21.88 21.44
C VAL A 302 -7.03 -21.26 21.61
N THR A 303 -7.15 -19.96 21.42
CA THR A 303 -8.30 -19.14 21.85
C THR A 303 -9.02 -18.44 20.71
N SER A 304 -8.32 -18.03 19.65
CA SER A 304 -8.93 -17.49 18.43
C SER A 304 -8.63 -18.36 17.19
N PRO A 305 -9.57 -18.47 16.23
CA PRO A 305 -9.29 -18.94 14.87
C PRO A 305 -8.19 -18.13 14.15
N ASP A 306 -7.87 -16.91 14.61
CA ASP A 306 -6.75 -16.09 14.12
C ASP A 306 -5.37 -16.64 14.51
N GLU A 307 -5.30 -17.52 15.50
CA GLU A 307 -4.07 -18.18 15.97
C GLU A 307 -3.80 -19.51 15.23
N VAL A 308 -4.65 -19.87 14.27
CA VAL A 308 -4.60 -21.11 13.50
C VAL A 308 -4.39 -20.81 12.02
N TYR A 309 -3.19 -21.10 11.51
CA TYR A 309 -2.79 -20.78 10.14
C TYR A 309 -2.73 -22.03 9.26
N LYS A 310 -3.21 -21.98 8.02
CA LYS A 310 -2.98 -23.07 7.04
C LYS A 310 -1.83 -22.71 6.10
N MET A 311 -0.90 -23.64 5.88
CA MET A 311 0.33 -23.46 5.09
C MET A 311 0.20 -24.09 3.70
N ASN A 312 0.23 -23.29 2.61
CA ASN A 312 0.26 -23.80 1.23
C ASN A 312 -0.74 -24.95 0.97
N TYR A 313 -2.01 -24.80 1.38
CA TYR A 313 -3.06 -25.85 1.30
C TYR A 313 -2.80 -27.15 2.11
N THR A 314 -1.67 -27.29 2.80
CA THR A 314 -1.28 -28.49 3.57
C THR A 314 -1.76 -28.39 5.03
N ASN A 315 -0.82 -28.42 5.99
CA ASN A 315 -1.10 -28.52 7.42
C ASN A 315 -1.68 -27.22 8.00
N TYR A 316 -2.52 -27.37 9.03
CA TYR A 316 -2.75 -26.31 10.01
C TYR A 316 -1.53 -26.21 10.92
N LEU A 317 -1.10 -24.99 11.24
CA LEU A 317 -0.01 -24.67 12.15
C LEU A 317 -0.57 -23.80 13.28
N VAL A 318 -0.41 -24.26 14.52
CA VAL A 318 -0.80 -23.52 15.72
C VAL A 318 0.46 -23.19 16.53
N PRO A 319 0.82 -21.90 16.68
CA PRO A 319 1.91 -21.50 17.54
C PRO A 319 1.56 -21.72 19.01
N VAL A 320 2.48 -22.34 19.76
CA VAL A 320 2.40 -22.55 21.21
C VAL A 320 3.72 -22.13 21.86
N ASN A 321 3.83 -22.20 23.19
CA ASN A 321 5.04 -21.79 23.94
C ASN A 321 5.49 -20.36 23.62
N GLY A 322 4.56 -19.39 23.56
CA GLY A 322 4.87 -18.01 23.17
C GLY A 322 5.36 -17.85 21.73
N GLY A 323 5.04 -18.80 20.85
CA GLY A 323 5.54 -18.84 19.48
C GLY A 323 6.91 -19.49 19.32
N LYS A 324 7.44 -20.20 20.33
CA LYS A 324 8.68 -20.99 20.22
C LYS A 324 8.47 -22.38 19.58
N THR A 325 7.23 -22.87 19.49
CA THR A 325 6.89 -24.15 18.86
C THR A 325 5.67 -23.98 17.96
N LEU A 326 5.63 -24.62 16.79
CA LEU A 326 4.40 -24.82 16.02
C LEU A 326 3.96 -26.29 16.14
N ILE A 327 2.70 -26.52 16.46
CA ILE A 327 2.08 -27.83 16.29
C ILE A 327 1.45 -27.87 14.90
N ALA A 328 1.85 -28.86 14.10
CA ALA A 328 1.25 -29.10 12.79
C ALA A 328 0.17 -30.19 12.87
N LEU A 329 -0.96 -29.94 12.21
CA LEU A 329 -2.07 -30.88 12.09
C LEU A 329 -2.44 -31.10 10.62
N ASP A 330 -2.80 -32.32 10.26
CA ASP A 330 -3.36 -32.65 8.95
C ASP A 330 -4.85 -32.22 8.81
N ASP A 331 -5.47 -32.52 7.67
CA ASP A 331 -6.89 -32.20 7.42
C ASP A 331 -7.89 -33.09 8.19
N ASP A 332 -7.43 -34.17 8.83
CA ASP A 332 -8.20 -34.93 9.83
C ASP A 332 -8.01 -34.38 11.26
N PHE A 333 -7.28 -33.26 11.40
CA PHE A 333 -6.88 -32.63 12.67
C PHE A 333 -6.02 -33.54 13.58
N LYS A 334 -5.34 -34.52 13.01
CA LYS A 334 -4.33 -35.35 13.70
C LYS A 334 -3.01 -34.59 13.74
N ILE A 335 -2.27 -34.72 14.83
CA ILE A 335 -0.99 -34.02 15.00
C ILE A 335 0.11 -34.79 14.28
N VAL A 336 0.77 -34.13 13.33
CA VAL A 336 1.82 -34.73 12.47
C VAL A 336 3.22 -34.18 12.73
N ASN A 337 3.35 -32.98 13.34
CA ASN A 337 4.67 -32.37 13.61
C ASN A 337 4.67 -31.46 14.86
N LYS A 338 5.83 -31.28 15.47
CA LYS A 338 6.14 -30.25 16.47
C LYS A 338 7.42 -29.51 16.04
N ILE A 339 7.24 -28.47 15.22
CA ILE A 339 8.32 -27.67 14.63
C ILE A 339 8.84 -26.70 15.68
N GLN A 340 10.15 -26.69 15.92
CA GLN A 340 10.76 -25.81 16.94
C GLN A 340 11.38 -24.56 16.30
N LYS A 341 11.21 -23.41 16.95
CA LYS A 341 11.91 -22.18 16.56
C LYS A 341 13.39 -22.32 16.92
N VAL A 342 14.26 -21.83 16.05
CA VAL A 342 15.70 -21.76 16.31
C VAL A 342 16.00 -20.35 16.78
N GLU A 343 16.56 -20.24 17.98
CA GLU A 343 16.96 -18.98 18.62
C GLU A 343 18.20 -18.36 17.92
#